data_AF-R5EC53-F1
#
_entry.id   AF-R5EC53-F1
#
_cell.length_a   1.000
_cell.length_b   1.000
_cell.length_c   1.000
_cell.angle_alpha   90.00
_cell.angle_beta   90.00
_cell.angle_gamma   90.00
#
_symmetry.space_group_name_H-M   'P 1'
#
loop_
_entity.id
_entity.type
_entity.pdbx_description
1 polymer ?
#
loop_
_entity_poly.entity_id
_entity_poly.type
_entity_poly.pdbx_seq_one_letter_code
_entity_poly.pdbx_strand_id
1 'polypeptide(L)'
;MLGFVDIQVEGVKKDPLLVTPIGICLNFYNQKNQFIFINVNGTKVKLYDNDKLTVFDAALAYGLSNEDVFPKRGDDLHYILNGKKRFVRGRQGEPAHIELNGSETGMNHAIQAGDQLMITPSTKGEEAKTLLREIADLDDTITFIVNDREVICPKCAGVNGEITSEFYEVNDGDKIEIYNYYTLSQLMQFMDIETPHEVFVNGARANADTKIYENFNVAWIDREEIYKAERFVTEEVIEPEEEIAESQVADNAETDIPEMVESVSTAEEKTPVDQWIEQVDANKHQAPVDMHVVVNGTPVSLTGKANYVFVDIFEKYAFDLKSVKGTTLVQKIDGDDAEHFSALHEGANIELYWKD
;
A
#
# COMPACT_ATOMS: atom_id res chain seq x y z
N MET A 1 80.22 -32.51 6.12
CA MET A 1 81.40 -32.39 7.02
C MET A 1 80.84 -32.53 8.44
N LEU A 2 80.93 -33.71 9.06
CA LEU A 2 80.49 -33.88 10.45
C LEU A 2 81.43 -33.06 11.34
N GLY A 3 80.88 -32.03 12.01
CA GLY A 3 81.63 -31.22 12.97
C GLY A 3 82.05 -32.06 14.17
N PHE A 4 83.26 -31.79 14.66
CA PHE A 4 83.80 -32.44 15.86
C PHE A 4 82.86 -32.19 17.05
N VAL A 5 82.36 -33.27 17.67
CA VAL A 5 81.60 -33.21 18.91
C VAL A 5 82.61 -33.19 20.07
N ASP A 6 82.70 -32.05 20.77
CA ASP A 6 83.53 -31.94 21.97
C ASP A 6 82.70 -32.29 23.22
N ILE A 7 83.14 -33.31 23.96
CA ILE A 7 82.46 -33.82 25.16
C ILE A 7 83.24 -33.32 26.37
N GLN A 8 82.68 -32.34 27.09
CA GLN A 8 83.32 -31.67 28.24
C GLN A 8 82.96 -32.30 29.60
N VAL A 9 82.81 -33.62 29.64
CA VAL A 9 82.54 -34.35 30.89
C VAL A 9 83.82 -35.05 31.35
N GLU A 10 84.36 -34.66 32.51
CA GLU A 10 85.58 -35.25 33.06
C GLU A 10 85.35 -36.72 33.45
N GLY A 11 86.30 -37.59 33.06
CA GLY A 11 86.28 -39.03 33.38
C GLY A 11 85.62 -39.94 32.34
N VAL A 12 85.08 -39.40 31.24
CA VAL A 12 84.46 -40.21 30.18
C VAL A 12 85.49 -40.64 29.13
N LYS A 13 85.66 -41.96 28.94
CA LYS A 13 86.50 -42.51 27.88
C LYS A 13 85.82 -42.32 26.53
N LYS A 14 86.40 -41.48 25.67
CA LYS A 14 85.90 -41.22 24.30
C LYS A 14 86.02 -42.51 23.46
N ASP A 15 84.90 -43.22 23.30
CA ASP A 15 84.76 -44.49 22.57
C ASP A 15 83.82 -44.29 21.36
N PRO A 16 84.11 -44.86 20.16
CA PRO A 16 83.17 -44.92 19.04
C PRO A 16 81.75 -45.34 19.40
N LEU A 17 81.56 -46.17 20.44
CA LEU A 17 80.25 -46.58 20.96
C LEU A 17 79.41 -45.41 21.50
N LEU A 18 80.03 -44.27 21.87
CA LEU A 18 79.34 -43.05 22.29
C LEU A 18 78.79 -42.23 21.12
N VAL A 19 79.28 -42.45 19.91
CA VAL A 19 78.86 -41.69 18.73
C VAL A 19 77.40 -41.98 18.37
N THR A 20 76.95 -43.23 18.50
CA THR A 20 75.58 -43.63 18.14
C THR A 20 74.52 -43.05 19.10
N PRO A 21 74.65 -43.16 20.44
CA PRO A 21 73.71 -42.52 21.37
C PRO A 21 73.70 -41.00 21.23
N ILE A 22 74.88 -40.38 21.11
CA ILE A 22 74.98 -38.92 20.91
C ILE A 22 74.34 -38.52 19.57
N GLY A 23 74.58 -39.28 18.51
CA GLY A 23 73.99 -39.06 17.19
C GLY A 23 72.47 -39.17 17.21
N ILE A 24 71.90 -40.14 17.94
CA ILE A 24 70.45 -40.27 18.13
C ILE A 24 69.91 -39.08 18.92
N CYS A 25 70.57 -38.67 20.01
CA CYS A 25 70.17 -37.51 20.79
C CYS A 25 70.26 -36.20 19.99
N LEU A 26 71.33 -36.00 19.21
CA LEU A 26 71.49 -34.83 18.35
C LEU A 26 70.44 -34.82 17.24
N ASN A 27 70.12 -35.99 16.67
CA ASN A 27 69.10 -36.12 15.65
C ASN A 27 67.71 -35.81 16.23
N PHE A 28 67.38 -36.31 17.42
CA PHE A 28 66.14 -35.97 18.12
C PHE A 28 66.07 -34.48 18.51
N TYR A 29 67.19 -33.87 18.90
CA TYR A 29 67.26 -32.44 19.23
C TYR A 29 67.14 -31.54 17.98
N ASN A 30 67.74 -31.96 16.86
CA ASN A 30 67.68 -31.24 15.58
C ASN A 30 66.37 -31.52 14.81
N GLN A 31 65.72 -32.66 15.04
CA GLN A 31 64.34 -32.88 14.68
C GLN A 31 63.51 -31.96 15.58
N LYS A 32 63.28 -30.72 15.13
CA LYS A 32 62.13 -29.95 15.61
C LYS A 32 60.95 -30.91 15.57
N ASN A 33 60.33 -31.16 16.72
CA ASN A 33 59.07 -31.90 16.75
C ASN A 33 58.16 -31.19 15.76
N GLN A 34 57.85 -31.85 14.65
CA GLN A 34 56.99 -31.28 13.61
C GLN A 34 55.55 -31.15 14.08
N PHE A 35 55.27 -31.32 15.37
CA PHE A 35 53.95 -31.18 15.92
C PHE A 35 53.98 -30.30 17.16
N ILE A 36 53.10 -29.31 17.19
CA ILE A 36 52.77 -28.56 18.39
C ILE A 36 51.40 -29.01 18.91
N PHE A 37 51.21 -28.82 20.21
CA PHE A 37 49.91 -29.00 20.83
C PHE A 37 49.45 -27.66 21.39
N ILE A 38 48.22 -27.30 21.08
CA ILE A 38 47.55 -26.10 21.59
C ILE A 38 46.22 -26.52 22.22
N ASN A 39 45.60 -25.63 22.99
CA ASN A 39 44.29 -25.85 23.56
C ASN A 39 43.27 -24.95 22.88
N VAL A 40 42.29 -25.50 22.18
CA VAL A 40 41.21 -24.76 21.51
C VAL A 40 39.90 -25.05 22.22
N ASN A 41 39.25 -24.05 22.81
CA ASN A 41 38.01 -24.22 23.59
C ASN A 41 38.07 -25.34 24.64
N GLY A 42 39.24 -25.52 25.27
CA GLY A 42 39.48 -26.58 26.27
C GLY A 42 39.83 -27.96 25.70
N THR A 43 39.87 -28.12 24.36
CA THR A 43 40.29 -29.35 23.68
C THR A 43 41.72 -29.23 23.16
N LYS A 44 42.54 -30.25 23.46
CA LYS A 44 43.93 -30.30 22.99
C LYS A 44 44.00 -30.71 21.51
N VAL A 45 44.45 -29.80 20.66
CA VAL A 45 44.58 -30.00 19.20
C VAL A 45 46.05 -30.21 18.85
N LYS A 46 46.32 -31.19 17.98
CA LYS A 46 47.67 -31.50 17.47
C LYS A 46 47.81 -30.93 16.06
N LEU A 47 48.77 -30.03 15.86
CA LEU A 47 49.03 -29.36 14.59
C LEU A 47 50.41 -29.72 14.06
N TYR A 48 50.57 -29.79 12.74
CA TYR A 48 51.88 -29.97 12.11
C TYR A 48 52.59 -28.61 11.98
N ASP A 49 53.74 -28.47 12.62
CA ASP A 49 54.52 -27.25 12.66
C ASP A 49 55.38 -27.08 11.39
N ASN A 50 54.99 -26.10 10.59
CA ASN A 50 55.68 -25.66 9.38
C ASN A 50 56.29 -24.25 9.53
N ASP A 51 56.50 -23.79 10.77
CA ASP A 51 56.93 -22.43 11.14
C ASP A 51 55.97 -21.30 10.66
N LYS A 52 54.75 -21.63 10.20
CA LYS A 52 53.74 -20.67 9.68
C LYS A 52 52.33 -20.92 10.22
N LEU A 53 52.20 -21.61 11.35
CA LEU A 53 50.91 -21.94 11.93
C LEU A 53 50.18 -20.68 12.44
N THR A 54 48.89 -20.62 12.14
CA THR A 54 48.00 -19.52 12.52
C THR A 54 46.80 -20.01 13.32
N VAL A 55 46.07 -19.06 13.92
CA VAL A 55 44.77 -19.31 14.55
C VAL A 55 43.79 -20.01 13.59
N PHE A 56 43.83 -19.69 12.28
CA PHE A 56 43.01 -20.36 11.26
C PHE A 56 43.29 -21.87 11.19
N ASP A 57 44.57 -22.26 11.17
CA ASP A 57 44.97 -23.67 11.10
C ASP A 57 44.52 -24.43 12.35
N ALA A 58 44.60 -23.79 13.52
CA ALA A 58 44.10 -24.31 14.78
C ALA A 58 42.58 -24.55 14.78
N ALA A 59 41.81 -23.57 14.30
CA ALA A 59 40.36 -23.66 14.20
C ALA A 59 39.92 -24.78 13.25
N LEU A 60 40.57 -24.88 12.08
CA LEU A 60 40.26 -25.92 11.10
C LEU A 60 40.58 -27.32 11.66
N ALA A 61 41.71 -27.47 12.36
CA ALA A 61 42.08 -28.74 12.99
C ALA A 61 41.21 -29.09 14.21
N TYR A 62 40.63 -28.09 14.88
CA TYR A 62 39.59 -28.28 15.91
C TYR A 62 38.26 -28.76 15.30
N GLY A 63 38.07 -28.56 13.99
CA GLY A 63 36.89 -29.00 13.24
C GLY A 63 35.89 -27.87 12.94
N LEU A 64 36.28 -26.61 13.14
CA LEU A 64 35.47 -25.48 12.70
C LEU A 64 35.48 -25.41 11.17
N SER A 65 34.29 -25.24 10.61
CA SER A 65 34.13 -24.96 9.20
C SER A 65 34.44 -23.48 8.91
N ASN A 66 34.65 -23.15 7.63
CA ASN A 66 34.81 -21.76 7.21
C ASN A 66 33.61 -20.89 7.61
N GLU A 67 32.43 -21.51 7.71
CA GLU A 67 31.17 -20.89 8.07
C GLU A 67 31.03 -20.56 9.56
N ASP A 68 31.81 -21.24 10.40
CA ASP A 68 31.88 -20.99 11.84
C ASP A 68 32.88 -19.88 12.17
N VAL A 69 33.73 -19.50 11.21
CA VAL A 69 34.75 -18.46 11.37
C VAL A 69 34.30 -17.15 10.74
N PHE A 70 33.72 -17.22 9.55
CA PHE A 70 33.26 -16.05 8.81
C PHE A 70 31.74 -15.90 8.89
N PRO A 71 31.24 -14.71 9.26
CA PRO A 71 29.81 -14.50 9.42
C PRO A 71 29.07 -14.69 8.12
N LYS A 72 27.92 -15.35 8.19
CA LYS A 72 27.00 -15.45 7.06
C LYS A 72 26.05 -14.27 7.05
N ARG A 73 25.65 -13.85 5.85
CA ARG A 73 24.53 -12.93 5.70
C ARG A 73 23.22 -13.68 5.91
N GLY A 74 22.24 -12.98 6.48
CA GLY A 74 20.84 -13.41 6.43
C GLY A 74 20.35 -13.50 4.99
N ASP A 75 19.27 -14.25 4.80
CA ASP A 75 18.73 -14.46 3.45
C ASP A 75 18.16 -13.14 2.90
N ASP A 76 18.31 -12.96 1.59
CA ASP A 76 17.78 -11.80 0.87
C ASP A 76 16.30 -12.01 0.59
N LEU A 77 15.54 -10.91 0.64
CA LEU A 77 14.11 -10.89 0.33
C LEU A 77 13.94 -10.41 -1.11
N HIS A 78 13.49 -11.27 -2.00
CA HIS A 78 13.23 -10.94 -3.40
C HIS A 78 11.74 -10.71 -3.64
N TYR A 79 11.39 -9.67 -4.39
CA TYR A 79 10.00 -9.38 -4.74
C TYR A 79 9.92 -8.68 -6.11
N ILE A 80 8.72 -8.59 -6.67
CA ILE A 80 8.45 -7.90 -7.92
C ILE A 80 7.59 -6.69 -7.60
N LEU A 81 8.04 -5.49 -7.96
CA LEU A 81 7.28 -4.24 -7.78
C LEU A 81 6.98 -3.63 -9.14
N ASN A 82 5.70 -3.49 -9.49
CA ASN A 82 5.24 -2.97 -10.79
C ASN A 82 5.95 -3.66 -11.98
N GLY A 83 6.07 -4.98 -11.91
CA GLY A 83 6.75 -5.82 -12.92
C GLY A 83 8.28 -5.81 -12.87
N LYS A 84 8.91 -4.99 -12.02
CA LYS A 84 10.38 -4.92 -11.87
C LYS A 84 10.83 -5.74 -10.66
N LYS A 85 11.76 -6.67 -10.88
CA LYS A 85 12.39 -7.43 -9.79
C LYS A 85 13.22 -6.48 -8.90
N ARG A 86 12.99 -6.55 -7.60
CA ARG A 86 13.73 -5.84 -6.55
C ARG A 86 14.09 -6.81 -5.43
N PHE A 87 14.95 -6.35 -4.53
CA PHE A 87 15.33 -7.14 -3.36
C PHE A 87 15.76 -6.25 -2.19
N VAL A 88 15.58 -6.75 -0.98
CA VAL A 88 16.16 -6.20 0.27
C VAL A 88 17.24 -7.16 0.76
N ARG A 89 18.36 -6.61 1.22
CA ARG A 89 19.50 -7.40 1.69
C ARG A 89 19.28 -7.86 3.12
N GLY A 90 19.57 -9.13 3.40
CA GLY A 90 19.69 -9.63 4.77
C GLY A 90 20.85 -8.95 5.50
N ARG A 91 20.79 -8.95 6.84
CA ARG A 91 21.84 -8.35 7.67
C ARG A 91 23.07 -9.25 7.73
N GLN A 92 24.23 -8.65 7.97
CA GLN A 92 25.45 -9.40 8.20
C GLN A 92 25.43 -10.00 9.61
N GLY A 93 25.86 -11.26 9.74
CA GLY A 93 26.08 -11.88 11.05
C GLY A 93 27.31 -11.32 11.75
N GLU A 94 27.48 -11.71 12.99
CA GLU A 94 28.63 -11.32 13.81
C GLU A 94 29.82 -12.24 13.52
N PRO A 95 31.04 -11.69 13.32
CA PRO A 95 32.22 -12.49 13.09
C PRO A 95 32.58 -13.33 14.31
N ALA A 96 33.38 -14.38 14.11
CA ALA A 96 33.86 -15.19 15.22
C ALA A 96 34.71 -14.33 16.16
N HIS A 97 34.46 -14.45 17.46
CA HIS A 97 35.28 -13.80 18.49
C HIS A 97 36.43 -14.73 18.86
N ILE A 98 37.65 -14.21 18.84
CA ILE A 98 38.88 -15.01 18.99
C ILE A 98 39.75 -14.40 20.08
N GLU A 99 40.08 -15.20 21.08
CA GLU A 99 41.00 -14.83 22.14
C GLU A 99 42.17 -15.81 22.20
N LEU A 100 43.38 -15.28 22.06
CA LEU A 100 44.62 -16.02 22.24
C LEU A 100 45.26 -15.61 23.56
N ASN A 101 45.42 -16.57 24.47
CA ASN A 101 45.97 -16.38 25.81
C ASN A 101 45.25 -15.25 26.58
N GLY A 102 43.94 -15.10 26.36
CA GLY A 102 43.09 -14.07 26.98
C GLY A 102 43.13 -12.70 26.32
N SER A 103 43.81 -12.54 25.18
CA SER A 103 43.82 -11.29 24.39
C SER A 103 43.10 -11.47 23.07
N GLU A 104 42.23 -10.52 22.70
CA GLU A 104 41.53 -10.53 21.42
C GLU A 104 42.51 -10.48 20.25
N THR A 105 42.32 -11.35 19.26
CA THR A 105 43.22 -11.47 18.11
C THR A 105 42.47 -11.83 16.83
N GLY A 106 43.19 -11.84 15.71
CA GLY A 106 42.64 -12.21 14.41
C GLY A 106 43.04 -13.61 13.97
N MET A 107 42.32 -14.13 12.97
CA MET A 107 42.53 -15.49 12.43
C MET A 107 43.92 -15.73 11.83
N ASN A 108 44.61 -14.68 11.40
CA ASN A 108 45.94 -14.75 10.79
C ASN A 108 47.08 -14.64 11.81
N HIS A 109 46.77 -14.50 13.10
CA HIS A 109 47.78 -14.40 14.14
C HIS A 109 48.54 -15.72 14.28
N ALA A 110 49.87 -15.64 14.44
CA ALA A 110 50.72 -16.81 14.58
C ALA A 110 50.51 -17.47 15.95
N ILE A 111 50.60 -18.80 16.01
CA ILE A 111 50.41 -19.57 17.24
C ILE A 111 51.66 -20.39 17.59
N GLN A 112 51.81 -20.71 18.87
CA GLN A 112 52.93 -21.47 19.42
C GLN A 112 52.46 -22.63 20.30
N ALA A 113 53.36 -23.57 20.56
CA ALA A 113 53.06 -24.71 21.42
C ALA A 113 52.63 -24.25 22.83
N GLY A 114 51.52 -24.79 23.32
CA GLY A 114 50.98 -24.49 24.64
C GLY A 114 49.95 -23.35 24.69
N ASP A 115 49.75 -22.62 23.59
CA ASP A 115 48.77 -21.55 23.51
C ASP A 115 47.35 -22.00 23.87
N GLN A 116 46.63 -21.09 24.53
CA GLN A 116 45.21 -21.22 24.84
C GLN A 116 44.41 -20.35 23.88
N LEU A 117 43.57 -20.97 23.08
CA LEU A 117 42.74 -20.33 22.08
C LEU A 117 41.27 -20.54 22.45
N MET A 118 40.54 -19.44 22.59
CA MET A 118 39.09 -19.45 22.73
C MET A 118 38.50 -18.88 21.44
N ILE A 119 37.58 -19.63 20.83
CA ILE A 119 36.88 -19.23 19.61
C ILE A 119 35.39 -19.37 19.87
N THR A 120 34.69 -18.24 19.83
CA THR A 120 33.24 -18.20 19.74
C THR A 120 32.88 -18.15 18.26
N PRO A 121 32.16 -19.15 17.72
CA PRO A 121 31.79 -19.19 16.30
C PRO A 121 31.02 -17.95 15.85
N SER A 122 31.15 -17.62 14.56
CA SER A 122 30.37 -16.57 13.92
C SER A 122 28.88 -16.92 13.82
N THR A 123 28.04 -15.89 13.65
CA THR A 123 26.59 -16.05 13.52
C THR A 123 26.12 -15.82 12.07
N LYS A 124 24.91 -16.31 11.76
CA LYS A 124 24.17 -15.88 10.56
C LYS A 124 23.39 -14.63 10.93
N GLY A 125 23.48 -13.60 10.09
CA GLY A 125 22.71 -12.38 10.28
C GLY A 125 21.21 -12.57 10.06
N GLU A 126 20.44 -11.58 10.49
CA GLU A 126 18.97 -11.60 10.38
C GLU A 126 18.52 -11.60 8.91
N GLU A 127 17.48 -12.37 8.62
CA GLU A 127 16.81 -12.39 7.32
C GLU A 127 16.26 -11.00 6.97
N ALA A 128 16.26 -10.68 5.68
CA ALA A 128 15.71 -9.42 5.20
C ALA A 128 14.21 -9.33 5.49
N LYS A 129 13.80 -8.21 6.09
CA LYS A 129 12.40 -7.87 6.32
C LYS A 129 12.15 -6.45 5.87
N THR A 130 10.98 -6.20 5.29
CA THR A 130 10.54 -4.86 4.92
C THR A 130 9.03 -4.81 4.92
N LEU A 131 8.49 -3.62 5.19
CA LEU A 131 7.06 -3.37 5.12
C LEU A 131 6.69 -2.87 3.72
N LEU A 132 5.45 -3.11 3.31
CA LEU A 132 4.94 -2.65 2.02
C LEU A 132 5.14 -1.14 1.81
N ARG A 133 4.89 -0.32 2.85
CA ARG A 133 5.11 1.13 2.85
C ARG A 133 6.55 1.58 2.61
N GLU A 134 7.55 0.74 2.88
CA GLU A 134 8.96 1.10 2.74
C GLU A 134 9.46 0.93 1.30
N ILE A 135 8.74 0.14 0.51
CA ILE A 135 9.14 -0.23 -0.86
C ILE A 135 8.20 0.29 -1.93
N ALA A 136 6.92 0.46 -1.59
CA ALA A 136 5.94 1.12 -2.42
C ALA A 136 5.86 2.57 -1.95
N ASP A 137 6.16 3.51 -2.84
CA ASP A 137 5.98 4.95 -2.61
C ASP A 137 4.46 5.25 -2.50
N LEU A 138 3.87 4.88 -1.36
CA LEU A 138 2.44 5.02 -1.03
C LEU A 138 2.11 6.39 -0.43
N ASP A 139 3.11 7.28 -0.30
CA ASP A 139 2.94 8.64 0.21
C ASP A 139 2.09 9.53 -0.71
N ASP A 140 1.90 9.13 -1.96
CA ASP A 140 1.02 9.83 -2.89
C ASP A 140 -0.46 9.54 -2.57
N THR A 141 -1.30 10.55 -2.79
CA THR A 141 -2.76 10.44 -2.68
C THR A 141 -3.43 10.44 -4.05
N ILE A 142 -4.67 9.95 -4.10
CA ILE A 142 -5.58 10.03 -5.24
C ILE A 142 -6.81 10.82 -4.79
N THR A 143 -7.12 11.92 -5.47
CA THR A 143 -8.29 12.73 -5.18
C THR A 143 -9.46 12.31 -6.07
N PHE A 144 -10.65 12.16 -5.49
CA PHE A 144 -11.92 11.93 -6.19
C PHE A 144 -12.88 13.07 -5.88
N ILE A 145 -13.82 13.37 -6.79
CA ILE A 145 -14.91 14.31 -6.54
C ILE A 145 -16.14 13.47 -6.25
N VAL A 146 -16.67 13.56 -5.04
CA VAL A 146 -17.78 12.72 -4.56
C VAL A 146 -18.94 13.61 -4.10
N ASN A 147 -20.08 13.57 -4.80
CA ASN A 147 -21.22 14.47 -4.56
C ASN A 147 -20.77 15.94 -4.33
N ASP A 148 -20.00 16.46 -5.30
CA ASP A 148 -19.41 17.82 -5.30
C ASP A 148 -18.42 18.14 -4.16
N ARG A 149 -17.89 17.12 -3.47
CA ARG A 149 -16.85 17.26 -2.44
C ARG A 149 -15.59 16.51 -2.81
N GLU A 150 -14.43 17.10 -2.56
CA GLU A 150 -13.16 16.41 -2.75
C GLU A 150 -12.92 15.37 -1.65
N VAL A 151 -12.64 14.13 -2.07
CA VAL A 151 -12.26 13.01 -1.19
C VAL A 151 -10.85 12.57 -1.56
N ILE A 152 -9.93 12.70 -0.62
CA ILE A 152 -8.52 12.37 -0.81
C ILE A 152 -8.26 11.00 -0.19
N CYS A 153 -7.88 10.03 -1.02
CA CYS A 153 -7.54 8.68 -0.61
C CYS A 153 -6.03 8.44 -0.72
N PRO A 154 -5.42 7.64 0.17
CA PRO A 154 -4.04 7.19 -0.03
C PRO A 154 -3.94 6.30 -1.29
N LYS A 155 -2.75 6.09 -1.85
CA LYS A 155 -2.58 5.02 -2.84
C LYS A 155 -2.74 3.66 -2.18
N CYS A 156 -3.28 2.71 -2.93
CA CYS A 156 -3.37 1.31 -2.50
C CYS A 156 -2.38 0.44 -3.29
N ALA A 157 -1.83 -0.56 -2.62
CA ALA A 157 -1.01 -1.58 -3.25
C ALA A 157 -1.68 -2.95 -3.11
N GLY A 158 -1.62 -3.72 -4.19
CA GLY A 158 -1.98 -5.12 -4.22
C GLY A 158 -0.76 -6.01 -4.05
N VAL A 159 -0.86 -7.02 -3.21
CA VAL A 159 0.11 -8.12 -3.10
C VAL A 159 -0.53 -9.37 -3.65
N ASN A 160 0.08 -9.97 -4.67
CA ASN A 160 -0.39 -11.16 -5.36
C ASN A 160 -1.83 -11.04 -5.92
N GLY A 161 -2.26 -9.81 -6.23
CA GLY A 161 -3.60 -9.49 -6.75
C GLY A 161 -4.61 -9.04 -5.69
N GLU A 162 -4.30 -9.14 -4.40
CA GLU A 162 -5.17 -8.72 -3.31
C GLU A 162 -4.71 -7.39 -2.70
N ILE A 163 -5.63 -6.45 -2.52
CA ILE A 163 -5.31 -5.19 -1.84
C ILE A 163 -5.01 -5.48 -0.38
N THR A 164 -3.93 -4.86 0.10
CA THR A 164 -3.39 -5.14 1.42
C THR A 164 -2.97 -3.84 2.11
N SER A 165 -2.93 -3.88 3.43
CA SER A 165 -2.49 -2.76 4.26
C SER A 165 -1.02 -2.40 4.02
N GLU A 166 -0.70 -1.12 4.14
CA GLU A 166 0.68 -0.59 4.11
C GLU A 166 1.61 -1.23 5.17
N PHE A 167 1.05 -1.78 6.25
CA PHE A 167 1.77 -2.47 7.33
C PHE A 167 2.06 -3.95 7.04
N TYR A 168 1.76 -4.43 5.84
CA TYR A 168 2.06 -5.80 5.45
C TYR A 168 3.55 -6.08 5.39
N GLU A 169 3.99 -7.17 6.02
CA GLU A 169 5.35 -7.70 5.90
C GLU A 169 5.50 -8.46 4.58
N VAL A 170 6.38 -7.96 3.71
CA VAL A 170 6.61 -8.51 2.37
C VAL A 170 7.31 -9.85 2.46
N ASN A 171 6.80 -10.84 1.71
CA ASN A 171 7.34 -12.19 1.65
C ASN A 171 8.15 -12.43 0.36
N ASP A 172 9.03 -13.43 0.42
CA ASP A 172 9.87 -13.79 -0.72
C ASP A 172 9.02 -14.28 -1.89
N GLY A 173 9.27 -13.70 -3.06
CA GLY A 173 8.53 -13.97 -4.29
C GLY A 173 7.26 -13.15 -4.49
N ASP A 174 6.91 -12.25 -3.56
CA ASP A 174 5.70 -11.45 -3.67
C ASP A 174 5.65 -10.60 -4.95
N LYS A 175 4.45 -10.54 -5.54
CA LYS A 175 4.14 -9.66 -6.66
C LYS A 175 3.35 -8.47 -6.16
N ILE A 176 3.97 -7.31 -6.18
CA ILE A 176 3.43 -6.07 -5.65
C ILE A 176 3.11 -5.15 -6.80
N GLU A 177 1.87 -4.69 -6.85
CA GLU A 177 1.37 -3.74 -7.84
C GLU A 177 0.79 -2.53 -7.12
N ILE A 178 1.29 -1.34 -7.44
CA ILE A 178 0.75 -0.08 -6.96
C ILE A 178 -0.37 0.32 -7.92
N TYR A 179 -1.57 0.50 -7.39
CA TYR A 179 -2.71 0.91 -8.18
C TYR A 179 -2.86 2.43 -8.16
N ASN A 180 -2.94 3.03 -9.35
CA ASN A 180 -3.30 4.45 -9.54
C ASN A 180 -4.82 4.61 -9.71
N TYR A 181 -5.60 3.66 -9.19
CA TYR A 181 -7.04 3.63 -9.28
C TYR A 181 -7.61 2.96 -8.02
N TYR A 182 -8.84 3.31 -7.70
CA TYR A 182 -9.67 2.57 -6.75
C TYR A 182 -10.76 1.83 -7.52
N THR A 183 -11.31 0.76 -6.97
CA THR A 183 -12.65 0.32 -7.39
C THR A 183 -13.68 1.15 -6.66
N LEU A 184 -14.88 1.28 -7.24
CA LEU A 184 -15.97 2.00 -6.60
C LEU A 184 -16.25 1.45 -5.20
N SER A 185 -16.26 0.13 -5.04
CA SER A 185 -16.42 -0.52 -3.74
C SER A 185 -15.37 -0.11 -2.72
N GLN A 186 -14.12 0.08 -3.14
CA GLN A 186 -13.03 0.49 -2.25
C GLN A 186 -13.19 1.94 -1.81
N LEU A 187 -13.63 2.83 -2.71
CA LEU A 187 -13.94 4.21 -2.34
C LEU A 187 -15.11 4.28 -1.35
N MET A 188 -16.18 3.51 -1.58
CA MET A 188 -17.31 3.45 -0.66
C MET A 188 -16.90 2.93 0.72
N GLN A 189 -16.10 1.86 0.76
CA GLN A 189 -15.55 1.31 2.00
C GLN A 189 -14.64 2.32 2.72
N PHE A 190 -13.82 3.07 1.98
CA PHE A 190 -12.96 4.11 2.55
C PHE A 190 -13.77 5.25 3.20
N MET A 191 -14.90 5.62 2.60
CA MET A 191 -15.80 6.64 3.14
C MET A 191 -16.75 6.10 4.23
N ASP A 192 -16.72 4.80 4.52
CA ASP A 192 -17.64 4.11 5.45
C ASP A 192 -19.13 4.29 5.06
N ILE A 193 -19.42 4.23 3.75
CA ILE A 193 -20.77 4.41 3.20
C ILE A 193 -21.32 3.06 2.74
N GLU A 194 -22.56 2.74 3.14
CA GLU A 194 -23.28 1.60 2.58
C GLU A 194 -23.54 1.84 1.09
N THR A 195 -23.17 0.88 0.23
CA THR A 195 -23.24 1.03 -1.23
C THR A 195 -24.62 1.54 -1.70
N PRO A 196 -24.71 2.76 -2.26
CA PRO A 196 -25.95 3.31 -2.78
C PRO A 196 -26.54 2.44 -3.89
N HIS A 197 -27.86 2.51 -4.12
CA HIS A 197 -28.51 1.68 -5.14
C HIS A 197 -28.05 1.99 -6.56
N GLU A 198 -27.80 3.27 -6.85
CA GLU A 198 -27.31 3.72 -8.15
C GLU A 198 -26.21 4.74 -7.93
N VAL A 199 -25.03 4.41 -8.47
CA VAL A 199 -23.84 5.25 -8.43
C VAL A 199 -23.40 5.52 -9.86
N PHE A 200 -23.02 6.76 -10.12
CA PHE A 200 -22.58 7.27 -11.40
C PHE A 200 -21.12 7.68 -11.29
N VAL A 201 -20.30 7.25 -12.25
CA VAL A 201 -18.90 7.68 -12.40
C VAL A 201 -18.79 8.46 -13.70
N ASN A 202 -18.44 9.74 -13.62
CA ASN A 202 -18.41 10.67 -14.77
C ASN A 202 -19.72 10.62 -15.60
N GLY A 203 -20.87 10.52 -14.93
CA GLY A 203 -22.20 10.46 -15.56
C GLY A 203 -22.62 9.08 -16.08
N ALA A 204 -21.75 8.07 -16.08
CA ALA A 204 -22.12 6.71 -16.48
C ALA A 204 -22.44 5.83 -15.26
N ARG A 205 -23.48 5.00 -15.35
CA ARG A 205 -23.82 4.03 -14.31
C ARG A 205 -22.63 3.10 -14.07
N ALA A 206 -22.21 3.01 -12.81
CA ALA A 206 -21.07 2.21 -12.38
C ALA A 206 -21.51 1.08 -11.42
N ASN A 207 -20.67 0.06 -11.32
CA ASN A 207 -20.81 -1.04 -10.38
C ASN A 207 -19.64 -1.07 -9.39
N ALA A 208 -19.71 -1.96 -8.40
CA ALA A 208 -18.70 -2.11 -7.35
C ALA A 208 -17.26 -2.26 -7.90
N ASP A 209 -17.08 -2.97 -9.00
CA ASP A 209 -15.77 -3.26 -9.61
C ASP A 209 -15.26 -2.17 -10.57
N THR A 210 -16.05 -1.11 -10.79
CA THR A 210 -15.69 -0.02 -11.70
C THR A 210 -14.44 0.67 -11.20
N LYS A 211 -13.39 0.71 -12.03
CA LYS A 211 -12.14 1.40 -11.73
C LYS A 211 -12.31 2.90 -11.88
N ILE A 212 -12.06 3.63 -10.81
CA ILE A 212 -12.08 5.08 -10.74
C ILE A 212 -10.66 5.60 -10.58
N TYR A 213 -10.33 6.66 -11.30
CA TYR A 213 -9.00 7.26 -11.32
C TYR A 213 -9.06 8.66 -10.70
N GLU A 214 -7.88 9.25 -10.53
CA GLU A 214 -7.75 10.62 -10.02
C GLU A 214 -8.66 11.60 -10.77
N ASN A 215 -9.30 12.50 -10.02
CA ASN A 215 -10.24 13.52 -10.46
C ASN A 215 -11.55 12.99 -11.08
N PHE A 216 -11.85 11.70 -10.93
CA PHE A 216 -13.16 11.19 -11.36
C PHE A 216 -14.27 11.73 -10.46
N ASN A 217 -15.40 12.07 -11.07
CA ASN A 217 -16.63 12.43 -10.38
C ASN A 217 -17.44 11.17 -10.08
N VAL A 218 -17.78 10.96 -8.81
CA VAL A 218 -18.61 9.88 -8.30
C VAL A 218 -19.84 10.51 -7.65
N ALA A 219 -21.02 10.22 -8.18
CA ALA A 219 -22.27 10.78 -7.69
C ALA A 219 -23.32 9.69 -7.43
N TRP A 220 -24.17 9.89 -6.43
CA TRP A 220 -25.34 9.05 -6.17
C TRP A 220 -26.47 9.86 -5.56
N ILE A 221 -27.68 9.31 -5.61
CA ILE A 221 -28.86 9.91 -5.01
C ILE A 221 -29.10 9.24 -3.66
N ASP A 222 -28.98 9.99 -2.56
CA ASP A 222 -29.25 9.46 -1.23
C ASP A 222 -30.74 9.16 -1.05
N ARG A 223 -31.03 7.96 -0.55
CA ARG A 223 -32.42 7.48 -0.36
C ARG A 223 -33.19 8.29 0.69
N GLU A 224 -32.51 9.02 1.56
CA GLU A 224 -33.14 9.83 2.61
C GLU A 224 -33.83 11.11 2.09
N GLU A 225 -33.42 11.63 0.93
CA GLU A 225 -34.12 12.76 0.29
C GLU A 225 -35.45 12.34 -0.33
N ILE A 226 -35.56 11.07 -0.73
CA ILE A 226 -36.82 10.49 -1.24
C ILE A 226 -37.88 10.39 -0.13
N TYR A 227 -37.49 10.03 1.11
CA TYR A 227 -38.43 9.85 2.22
C TYR A 227 -38.85 11.15 2.93
N LYS A 228 -38.11 12.26 2.78
CA LYS A 228 -38.58 13.56 3.27
C LYS A 228 -39.73 14.12 2.43
N ALA A 229 -39.78 13.80 1.14
CA ALA A 229 -40.87 14.20 0.24
C ALA A 229 -42.17 13.41 0.49
N GLU A 230 -42.09 12.13 0.86
CA GLU A 230 -43.29 11.29 1.07
C GLU A 230 -44.04 11.59 2.38
N ARG A 231 -43.38 12.15 3.39
CA ARG A 231 -43.98 12.37 4.72
C ARG A 231 -44.95 13.56 4.80
N PHE A 232 -45.06 14.36 3.74
CA PHE A 232 -46.01 15.47 3.63
C PHE A 232 -47.25 15.15 2.79
N VAL A 233 -47.35 13.96 2.18
CA VAL A 233 -48.44 13.62 1.24
C VAL A 233 -49.55 12.78 1.88
N THR A 234 -49.35 12.24 3.10
CA THR A 234 -50.36 11.43 3.80
C THR A 234 -50.96 12.16 4.99
N GLU A 235 -51.62 13.28 4.76
CA GLU A 235 -52.80 13.62 5.57
C GLU A 235 -54.01 13.47 4.64
N GLU A 236 -54.60 12.27 4.67
CA GLU A 236 -55.86 11.97 4.01
C GLU A 236 -56.91 12.99 4.45
N VAL A 237 -57.44 13.73 3.48
CA VAL A 237 -58.66 14.52 3.64
C VAL A 237 -59.80 13.53 3.82
N ILE A 238 -60.20 13.30 5.08
CA ILE A 238 -61.45 12.63 5.41
C ILE A 238 -62.55 13.69 5.36
N GLU A 239 -63.36 13.70 4.31
CA GLU A 239 -64.62 14.45 4.29
C GLU A 239 -65.64 13.79 5.24
N PRO A 240 -66.29 14.53 6.15
CA PRO A 240 -67.31 13.96 7.03
C PRO A 240 -68.73 14.17 6.48
N GLU A 241 -69.52 13.08 6.40
CA GLU A 241 -70.98 13.14 6.24
C GLU A 241 -71.70 12.91 7.60
N GLU A 242 -72.52 13.92 7.93
CA GLU A 242 -73.75 14.05 8.75
C GLU A 242 -73.94 13.48 10.18
N GLU A 243 -74.40 14.42 11.05
CA GLU A 243 -75.24 14.38 12.28
C GLU A 243 -74.84 13.41 13.43
N ILE A 244 -74.93 13.73 14.73
CA ILE A 244 -76.07 14.26 15.51
C ILE A 244 -75.56 14.88 16.85
N ALA A 245 -76.16 16.01 17.23
CA ALA A 245 -76.45 16.58 18.57
C ALA A 245 -75.38 16.88 19.66
N GLU A 246 -75.31 18.20 19.94
CA GLU A 246 -75.47 18.88 21.24
C GLU A 246 -74.39 18.85 22.35
N SER A 247 -73.85 20.07 22.53
CA SER A 247 -73.74 20.82 23.81
C SER A 247 -72.54 20.53 24.74
N GLN A 248 -71.62 21.49 24.85
CA GLN A 248 -71.50 22.44 25.99
C GLN A 248 -70.27 23.36 25.83
N VAL A 249 -70.47 24.68 25.62
CA VAL A 249 -70.19 25.83 26.53
C VAL A 249 -68.71 25.90 27.01
N ALA A 250 -67.89 26.79 26.42
CA ALA A 250 -67.39 28.07 26.98
C ALA A 250 -66.57 27.91 28.29
N ASP A 251 -65.47 28.60 28.57
CA ASP A 251 -65.04 29.95 28.20
C ASP A 251 -63.62 30.17 28.80
N ASN A 252 -63.04 31.34 28.52
CA ASN A 252 -61.86 32.00 29.13
C ASN A 252 -60.55 31.87 28.32
N ALA A 253 -60.21 32.85 27.48
CA ALA A 253 -59.70 34.21 27.78
C ALA A 253 -58.25 34.16 28.33
N GLU A 254 -57.24 34.38 27.48
CA GLU A 254 -56.65 35.68 27.08
C GLU A 254 -55.81 36.37 28.16
N THR A 255 -54.54 36.64 27.79
CA THR A 255 -53.62 37.77 28.11
C THR A 255 -52.19 37.21 28.24
N ASP A 256 -51.09 37.82 27.77
CA ASP A 256 -50.72 38.93 26.86
C ASP A 256 -49.17 38.75 26.71
N ILE A 257 -48.54 38.72 25.52
CA ILE A 257 -47.84 39.82 24.79
C ILE A 257 -46.76 40.53 25.67
N PRO A 258 -45.50 40.90 25.24
CA PRO A 258 -45.02 41.35 23.91
C PRO A 258 -43.66 40.75 23.40
N GLU A 259 -43.41 40.62 22.09
CA GLU A 259 -42.93 41.64 21.09
C GLU A 259 -41.39 41.84 21.09
N MET A 260 -40.71 41.45 20.00
CA MET A 260 -39.98 42.35 19.08
C MET A 260 -39.04 41.58 18.12
N VAL A 261 -39.45 41.61 16.85
CA VAL A 261 -38.67 41.80 15.61
C VAL A 261 -37.19 41.40 15.54
N GLU A 262 -36.84 40.60 14.53
CA GLU A 262 -36.03 41.14 13.42
C GLU A 262 -36.24 40.32 12.14
N SER A 263 -36.80 41.00 11.14
CA SER A 263 -36.80 40.60 9.73
C SER A 263 -35.41 40.78 9.14
N VAL A 264 -34.84 39.73 8.56
CA VAL A 264 -33.82 39.87 7.52
C VAL A 264 -34.30 39.10 6.30
N SER A 265 -34.73 39.88 5.31
CA SER A 265 -34.91 39.47 3.93
C SER A 265 -33.56 39.08 3.32
N THR A 266 -33.43 37.83 2.89
CA THR A 266 -32.46 37.44 1.86
C THR A 266 -33.25 36.68 0.81
N ALA A 267 -33.36 37.28 -0.37
CA ALA A 267 -33.86 36.59 -1.55
C ALA A 267 -32.84 35.52 -1.91
N GLU A 268 -33.16 34.26 -1.64
CA GLU A 268 -32.39 33.12 -2.11
C GLU A 268 -32.60 33.00 -3.62
N GLU A 269 -31.50 33.09 -4.38
CA GLU A 269 -31.48 32.62 -5.77
C GLU A 269 -31.73 31.11 -5.74
N LYS A 270 -32.88 30.69 -6.25
CA LYS A 270 -33.25 29.27 -6.37
C LYS A 270 -32.19 28.54 -7.19
N THR A 271 -31.64 27.47 -6.65
CA THR A 271 -30.68 26.64 -7.38
C THR A 271 -31.38 25.95 -8.56
N PRO A 272 -30.65 25.54 -9.62
CA PRO A 272 -31.21 24.77 -10.73
C PRO A 272 -31.94 23.49 -10.27
N VAL A 273 -31.51 22.92 -9.14
CA VAL A 273 -32.11 21.74 -8.51
C VAL A 273 -33.46 22.09 -7.86
N ASP A 274 -33.56 23.23 -7.17
CA ASP A 274 -34.83 23.69 -6.58
C ASP A 274 -35.89 23.97 -7.66
N GLN A 275 -35.46 24.50 -8.81
CA GLN A 275 -36.34 24.74 -9.96
C GLN A 275 -36.79 23.41 -10.63
N TRP A 276 -35.92 22.40 -10.64
CA TRP A 276 -36.25 21.06 -11.13
C TRP A 276 -37.27 20.36 -10.22
N ILE A 277 -37.12 20.45 -8.90
CA ILE A 277 -38.05 19.86 -7.93
C ILE A 277 -39.45 20.47 -8.08
N GLU A 278 -39.56 21.79 -8.19
CA GLU A 278 -40.85 22.47 -8.42
C GLU A 278 -41.50 22.06 -9.77
N GLN A 279 -40.72 21.86 -10.83
CA GLN A 279 -41.22 21.42 -12.14
C GLN A 279 -41.63 19.94 -12.16
N VAL A 280 -40.94 19.08 -11.40
CA VAL A 280 -41.27 17.65 -11.28
C VAL A 280 -42.56 17.46 -10.46
N ASP A 281 -42.75 18.22 -9.38
CA ASP A 281 -43.98 18.16 -8.58
C ASP A 281 -45.20 18.77 -9.30
N ALA A 282 -45.02 19.80 -10.13
CA ALA A 282 -46.08 20.32 -11.00
C ALA A 282 -46.52 19.31 -12.08
N ASN A 283 -45.67 18.34 -12.44
CA ASN A 283 -45.86 17.45 -13.59
C ASN A 283 -46.13 15.98 -13.24
N LYS A 284 -46.31 15.63 -11.96
CA LYS A 284 -46.64 14.26 -11.49
C LYS A 284 -47.91 13.64 -12.09
N HIS A 285 -48.70 14.41 -12.85
CA HIS A 285 -49.94 13.99 -13.51
C HIS A 285 -49.92 14.13 -15.04
N GLN A 286 -48.77 14.39 -15.68
CA GLN A 286 -48.69 14.57 -17.14
C GLN A 286 -48.36 13.27 -17.88
N ALA A 287 -49.11 13.01 -18.95
CA ALA A 287 -48.90 11.86 -19.84
C ALA A 287 -47.54 11.96 -20.55
N PRO A 288 -46.88 10.83 -20.88
CA PRO A 288 -45.60 10.83 -21.60
C PRO A 288 -45.72 11.60 -22.92
N VAL A 289 -44.72 12.44 -23.19
CA VAL A 289 -44.69 13.30 -24.38
C VAL A 289 -43.54 12.85 -25.27
N ASP A 290 -43.79 12.81 -26.58
CA ASP A 290 -42.75 12.65 -27.60
C ASP A 290 -42.16 14.04 -27.86
N MET A 291 -40.83 14.16 -27.72
CA MET A 291 -40.11 15.42 -27.87
C MET A 291 -39.04 15.33 -28.97
N HIS A 292 -39.02 16.29 -29.87
CA HIS A 292 -38.05 16.37 -30.96
C HIS A 292 -37.02 17.48 -30.70
N VAL A 293 -35.74 17.14 -30.78
CA VAL A 293 -34.62 18.09 -30.59
C VAL A 293 -33.59 17.93 -31.69
N VAL A 294 -32.68 18.90 -31.84
CA VAL A 294 -31.61 18.86 -32.84
C VAL A 294 -30.26 18.89 -32.13
N VAL A 295 -29.44 17.85 -32.31
CA VAL A 295 -28.13 17.71 -31.65
C VAL A 295 -27.04 17.80 -32.71
N ASN A 296 -26.21 18.86 -32.67
CA ASN A 296 -25.18 19.13 -33.68
C ASN A 296 -25.70 19.04 -35.14
N GLY A 297 -26.91 19.53 -35.39
CA GLY A 297 -27.58 19.44 -36.69
C GLY A 297 -28.23 18.10 -37.03
N THR A 298 -28.17 17.10 -36.13
CA THR A 298 -28.84 15.81 -36.28
C THR A 298 -30.17 15.80 -35.53
N PRO A 299 -31.32 15.55 -36.18
CA PRO A 299 -32.60 15.43 -35.49
C PRO A 299 -32.64 14.17 -34.60
N VAL A 300 -33.07 14.33 -33.34
CA VAL A 300 -33.20 13.28 -32.33
C VAL A 300 -34.61 13.32 -31.75
N SER A 301 -35.24 12.16 -31.60
CA SER A 301 -36.58 12.03 -31.00
C SER A 301 -36.50 11.28 -29.68
N LEU A 302 -36.96 11.92 -28.61
CA LEU A 302 -37.00 11.42 -27.25
C LEU A 302 -38.46 11.02 -26.93
N THR A 303 -38.67 9.80 -26.42
CA THR A 303 -40.02 9.24 -26.20
C THR A 303 -40.05 8.47 -24.90
N GLY A 304 -41.18 8.51 -24.17
CA GLY A 304 -41.42 7.69 -22.98
C GLY A 304 -41.12 8.33 -21.63
N LYS A 305 -40.71 9.60 -21.58
CA LYS A 305 -40.64 10.41 -20.34
C LYS A 305 -41.63 11.58 -20.42
N ALA A 306 -42.12 12.03 -19.27
CA ALA A 306 -42.99 13.21 -19.18
C ALA A 306 -42.20 14.52 -19.33
N ASN A 307 -40.93 14.52 -18.90
CA ASN A 307 -39.98 15.61 -19.07
C ASN A 307 -38.63 15.02 -19.48
N TYR A 308 -37.83 15.81 -20.19
CA TYR A 308 -36.48 15.43 -20.59
C TYR A 308 -35.46 16.46 -20.10
N VAL A 309 -34.29 15.97 -19.72
CA VAL A 309 -33.11 16.78 -19.37
C VAL A 309 -31.98 16.52 -20.35
N PHE A 310 -30.97 17.38 -20.38
CA PHE A 310 -29.85 17.29 -21.33
C PHE A 310 -29.22 15.88 -21.42
N VAL A 311 -29.04 15.18 -20.29
CA VAL A 311 -28.46 13.82 -20.29
C VAL A 311 -29.29 12.81 -21.09
N ASP A 312 -30.60 13.00 -21.23
CA ASP A 312 -31.48 12.06 -21.95
C ASP A 312 -31.13 11.97 -23.45
N ILE A 313 -30.42 12.96 -23.99
CA ILE A 313 -29.95 12.96 -25.37
C ILE A 313 -29.01 11.76 -25.63
N PHE A 314 -28.20 11.38 -24.65
CA PHE A 314 -27.23 10.28 -24.80
C PHE A 314 -27.88 8.91 -24.95
N GLU A 315 -29.16 8.76 -24.60
CA GLU A 315 -29.90 7.51 -24.88
C GLU A 315 -30.12 7.29 -26.38
N LYS A 316 -30.20 8.37 -27.17
CA LYS A 316 -30.54 8.33 -28.61
C LYS A 316 -29.44 8.85 -29.52
N TYR A 317 -28.51 9.64 -29.00
CA TYR A 317 -27.40 10.23 -29.74
C TYR A 317 -26.06 9.72 -29.20
N ALA A 318 -25.38 8.91 -30.01
CA ALA A 318 -24.08 8.35 -29.65
C ALA A 318 -22.96 9.39 -29.88
N PHE A 319 -22.40 9.91 -28.78
CA PHE A 319 -21.24 10.81 -28.81
C PHE A 319 -19.99 10.09 -28.28
N ASP A 320 -18.89 10.14 -29.03
CA ASP A 320 -17.64 9.49 -28.64
C ASP A 320 -16.89 10.30 -27.56
N LEU A 321 -17.03 9.85 -26.31
CA LEU A 321 -16.33 10.40 -25.14
C LEU A 321 -14.96 9.73 -24.91
N LYS A 322 -14.59 8.71 -25.69
CA LYS A 322 -13.35 7.94 -25.49
C LYS A 322 -12.14 8.56 -26.19
N SER A 323 -12.36 9.29 -27.27
CA SER A 323 -11.32 10.06 -27.94
C SER A 323 -11.43 11.54 -27.55
N VAL A 324 -10.78 11.90 -26.43
CA VAL A 324 -10.68 13.30 -26.01
C VAL A 324 -9.96 14.09 -27.12
N LYS A 325 -10.69 14.96 -27.82
CA LYS A 325 -10.18 15.81 -28.91
C LYS A 325 -10.06 17.29 -28.51
N GLY A 326 -10.03 17.59 -27.21
CA GLY A 326 -9.91 18.95 -26.66
C GLY A 326 -9.80 18.97 -25.13
N THR A 327 -9.59 20.13 -24.51
CA THR A 327 -9.45 20.26 -23.04
C THR A 327 -10.77 20.39 -22.30
N THR A 328 -11.84 20.84 -22.98
CA THR A 328 -13.17 21.07 -22.37
C THR A 328 -14.29 20.52 -23.26
N LEU A 329 -15.27 19.85 -22.65
CA LEU A 329 -16.51 19.47 -23.33
C LEU A 329 -17.50 20.64 -23.28
N VAL A 330 -17.88 21.17 -24.44
CA VAL A 330 -18.89 22.23 -24.56
C VAL A 330 -20.27 21.60 -24.66
N GLN A 331 -21.19 22.02 -23.79
CA GLN A 331 -22.58 21.61 -23.74
C GLN A 331 -23.45 22.87 -23.77
N LYS A 332 -24.30 23.01 -24.79
CA LYS A 332 -25.21 24.15 -24.91
C LYS A 332 -26.61 23.73 -25.30
N ILE A 333 -27.60 24.43 -24.78
CA ILE A 333 -29.00 24.38 -25.21
C ILE A 333 -29.35 25.78 -25.73
N ASP A 334 -29.72 25.88 -27.00
CA ASP A 334 -30.11 27.12 -27.68
C ASP A 334 -29.09 28.26 -27.59
N GLY A 335 -27.81 27.90 -27.44
CA GLY A 335 -26.67 28.81 -27.39
C GLY A 335 -26.18 29.14 -25.98
N ASP A 336 -27.00 28.88 -24.96
CA ASP A 336 -26.66 29.06 -23.55
C ASP A 336 -25.94 27.82 -23.00
N ASP A 337 -25.01 28.03 -22.07
CA ASP A 337 -24.27 26.94 -21.45
C ASP A 337 -25.24 26.07 -20.64
N ALA A 338 -25.21 24.76 -20.93
CA ALA A 338 -26.11 23.79 -20.34
C ALA A 338 -25.37 22.90 -19.35
N GLU A 339 -26.00 22.71 -18.20
CA GLU A 339 -25.60 21.70 -17.22
C GLU A 339 -26.25 20.35 -17.56
N HIS A 340 -25.76 19.28 -16.95
CA HIS A 340 -26.27 17.93 -17.22
C HIS A 340 -27.78 17.79 -16.97
N PHE A 341 -28.33 18.52 -15.99
CA PHE A 341 -29.74 18.47 -15.63
C PHE A 341 -30.58 19.63 -16.19
N SER A 342 -30.03 20.44 -17.09
CA SER A 342 -30.80 21.51 -17.74
C SER A 342 -31.99 20.92 -18.50
N ALA A 343 -33.18 21.45 -18.23
CA ALA A 343 -34.42 21.00 -18.85
C ALA A 343 -34.41 21.22 -20.36
N LEU A 344 -34.87 20.23 -21.11
CA LEU A 344 -35.05 20.32 -22.54
C LEU A 344 -36.48 20.72 -22.88
N HIS A 345 -36.65 21.31 -24.06
CA HIS A 345 -37.95 21.66 -24.60
C HIS A 345 -38.05 21.26 -26.07
N GLU A 346 -39.29 21.20 -26.57
CA GLU A 346 -39.59 20.84 -27.95
C GLU A 346 -38.88 21.79 -28.93
N GLY A 347 -38.11 21.21 -29.85
CA GLY A 347 -37.35 21.93 -30.86
C GLY A 347 -35.99 22.47 -30.42
N ALA A 348 -35.54 22.18 -29.19
CA ALA A 348 -34.28 22.68 -28.65
C ALA A 348 -33.08 22.32 -29.55
N ASN A 349 -32.18 23.30 -29.73
CA ASN A 349 -30.93 23.13 -30.49
C ASN A 349 -29.76 22.88 -29.52
N ILE A 350 -29.23 21.67 -29.53
CA ILE A 350 -28.13 21.25 -28.67
C ILE A 350 -26.80 21.28 -29.43
N GLU A 351 -25.83 21.97 -28.84
CA GLU A 351 -24.43 21.89 -29.26
C GLU A 351 -23.63 21.04 -28.27
N LEU A 352 -22.96 20.01 -28.78
CA LEU A 352 -22.16 19.08 -27.98
C LEU A 352 -20.85 18.77 -28.71
N TYR A 353 -19.74 19.39 -28.32
CA TYR A 353 -18.44 19.18 -28.97
C TYR A 353 -17.27 19.42 -28.03
N TRP A 354 -16.11 18.84 -28.37
CA TRP A 354 -14.85 19.11 -27.67
C TRP A 354 -14.24 20.42 -28.16
N LYS A 355 -13.80 21.28 -27.24
CA LYS A 355 -13.06 22.52 -27.52
C LYS A 355 -11.66 22.43 -26.93
N ASP A 356 -10.67 22.89 -27.70
CA ASP A 356 -9.25 22.98 -27.30
C ASP A 356 -8.99 24.05 -26.25
#